data_AF-H2B0H7-F1
#
_entry.id   AF-H2B0H7-F1
#
_cell.length_a   1.000
_cell.length_b   1.000
_cell.length_c   1.000
_cell.angle_alpha   90.00
_cell.angle_beta   90.00
_cell.angle_gamma   90.00
#
_symmetry.space_group_name_H-M   'P 1'
#
loop_
_entity.id
_entity.type
_entity.pdbx_description
1 polymer ?
#
loop_
_entity_poly.entity_id
_entity_poly.type
_entity_poly.pdbx_seq_one_letter_code
_entity_poly.pdbx_strand_id
1 'polypeptide(L)'
;MKLTLKKVGEKALCPGIDSVHLITSIDQKPKGVCGPVLRYVSSNRLYSKESSIYKSSYFQLRYYPPNHFISIFRKSKPAVNIRFQHGVSFLSGSSRYLQELYAQRKSIVPSSFAVWRRTLTVKIKDIFVDEWYKLGGTKSVDEANKLGEEAFMKQDGSNIAKDGVYMFQIFNYPDPSNMDRFEEEIRKALGMVAKKSWNELFKSQAKNKNWVEEVNGKLNIGMLNAALRFERVPYRLIRKT
;
A
#
# COMPACT_ATOMS: atom_id res chain seq x y z
N MET A 1 19.55 3.58 4.09
CA MET A 1 19.99 2.16 3.94
C MET A 1 19.32 1.53 2.73
N LYS A 2 20.08 0.97 1.77
CA LYS A 2 19.57 0.44 0.50
C LYS A 2 19.21 -1.06 0.57
N LEU A 3 18.09 -1.44 -0.04
CA LEU A 3 17.53 -2.79 -0.02
C LEU A 3 17.18 -3.24 -1.43
N THR A 4 17.35 -4.53 -1.73
CA THR A 4 16.89 -5.14 -2.99
C THR A 4 16.51 -6.61 -2.80
N LEU A 5 15.77 -7.19 -3.74
CA LEU A 5 15.42 -8.61 -3.75
C LEU A 5 16.43 -9.41 -4.56
N LYS A 6 16.77 -10.58 -4.05
CA LYS A 6 17.55 -11.61 -4.76
C LYS A 6 16.74 -12.90 -4.81
N LYS A 7 16.62 -13.49 -5.99
CA LYS A 7 15.97 -14.80 -6.17
C LYS A 7 16.79 -15.91 -5.50
N VAL A 8 16.11 -16.86 -4.88
CA VAL A 8 16.75 -18.00 -4.19
C VAL A 8 17.11 -19.06 -5.24
N GLY A 9 18.39 -19.42 -5.36
CA GLY A 9 18.86 -20.50 -6.24
C GLY A 9 19.60 -20.09 -7.53
N GLU A 10 19.67 -18.80 -7.88
CA GLU A 10 20.48 -18.35 -9.02
C GLU A 10 21.95 -18.13 -8.61
N LYS A 11 22.88 -18.88 -9.23
CA LYS A 11 24.25 -18.39 -9.45
C LYS A 11 24.11 -17.13 -10.30
N ALA A 12 24.82 -16.07 -9.93
CA ALA A 12 24.79 -14.80 -10.65
C ALA A 12 25.05 -15.06 -12.15
N LEU A 13 24.00 -14.99 -12.96
CA LEU A 13 24.06 -15.16 -14.40
C LEU A 13 23.67 -13.83 -15.02
N CYS A 14 24.69 -13.23 -15.65
CA CYS A 14 24.66 -12.14 -16.62
C CYS A 14 24.25 -10.74 -16.10
N PRO A 15 25.12 -9.72 -16.25
CA PRO A 15 24.74 -8.32 -16.07
C PRO A 15 23.79 -7.94 -17.21
N GLY A 16 22.54 -7.59 -16.90
CA GLY A 16 21.56 -7.21 -17.93
C GLY A 16 20.11 -7.57 -17.63
N ILE A 17 19.81 -8.33 -16.58
CA ILE A 17 18.44 -8.52 -16.08
C ILE A 17 18.39 -8.09 -14.60
N ASP A 18 18.83 -6.86 -14.35
CA ASP A 18 18.86 -6.26 -13.03
C ASP A 18 17.53 -5.57 -12.70
N SER A 19 16.55 -6.39 -12.33
CA SER A 19 15.43 -6.11 -11.42
C SER A 19 14.27 -7.01 -11.80
N VAL A 20 14.03 -8.06 -11.02
CA VAL A 20 12.81 -8.86 -11.12
C VAL A 20 11.67 -8.00 -10.59
N HIS A 21 11.26 -7.04 -11.41
CA HIS A 21 9.97 -6.46 -11.27
C HIS A 21 8.94 -7.55 -11.60
N LEU A 22 8.09 -7.89 -10.64
CA LEU A 22 6.77 -8.45 -10.94
C LEU A 22 5.96 -7.35 -11.65
N ILE A 23 6.38 -6.93 -12.85
CA ILE A 23 5.58 -6.09 -13.76
C ILE A 23 4.58 -7.04 -14.38
N THR A 24 3.42 -7.15 -13.75
CA THR A 24 2.23 -7.32 -14.57
C THR A 24 1.96 -5.99 -15.27
N SER A 25 1.64 -6.07 -16.56
CA SER A 25 1.33 -4.93 -17.42
C SER A 25 0.48 -3.88 -16.71
N ILE A 26 0.71 -2.62 -17.07
CA ILE A 26 -0.02 -1.44 -16.58
C ILE A 26 -1.55 -1.61 -16.75
N ASP A 27 -1.99 -2.51 -17.64
CA ASP A 27 -3.40 -2.84 -17.92
C ASP A 27 -4.07 -3.80 -16.91
N GLN A 28 -3.35 -4.34 -15.92
CA GLN A 28 -3.95 -5.22 -14.90
C GLN A 28 -4.35 -4.45 -13.64
N LYS A 29 -5.53 -4.78 -13.07
CA LYS A 29 -6.00 -4.23 -11.78
C LYS A 29 -4.90 -4.31 -10.73
N PRO A 30 -4.66 -3.24 -9.94
CA PRO A 30 -3.53 -3.18 -9.02
C PRO A 30 -3.63 -4.31 -8.01
N LYS A 31 -2.51 -5.02 -7.86
CA LYS A 31 -2.31 -6.10 -6.91
C LYS A 31 -1.81 -5.53 -5.59
N GLY A 32 -1.87 -6.36 -4.56
CA GLY A 32 -1.40 -6.00 -3.22
C GLY A 32 0.10 -6.20 -3.04
N VAL A 33 0.52 -6.22 -1.77
CA VAL A 33 1.87 -6.57 -1.35
C VAL A 33 1.92 -8.04 -0.95
N CYS A 34 3.12 -8.63 -0.93
CA CYS A 34 3.35 -9.97 -0.39
C CYS A 34 2.83 -10.12 1.06
N GLY A 35 1.94 -11.10 1.29
CA GLY A 35 1.26 -11.30 2.58
C GLY A 35 2.18 -11.56 3.78
N PRO A 36 3.22 -12.42 3.66
CA PRO A 36 4.22 -12.63 4.71
C PRO A 36 4.90 -11.34 5.17
N VAL A 37 5.19 -10.42 4.25
CA VAL A 37 5.81 -9.12 4.55
C VAL A 37 4.86 -8.26 5.35
N LEU A 38 3.58 -8.22 4.97
CA LEU A 38 2.54 -7.49 5.69
C LEU A 38 2.30 -8.03 7.10
N ARG A 39 2.38 -9.35 7.29
CA ARG A 39 2.34 -9.99 8.61
C ARG A 39 3.57 -9.59 9.44
N TYR A 40 4.77 -9.70 8.86
CA TYR A 40 6.01 -9.28 9.52
C TYR A 40 5.97 -7.83 9.99
N VAL A 41 5.51 -6.90 9.13
CA VAL A 41 5.38 -5.46 9.47
C VAL A 41 4.44 -5.29 10.68
N SER A 42 3.32 -6.02 10.68
CA SER A 42 2.31 -5.92 11.74
C SER A 42 2.83 -6.51 13.06
N SER A 43 3.46 -7.69 13.03
CA SER A 43 4.04 -8.34 14.21
C SER A 43 5.16 -7.53 14.85
N ASN A 44 5.95 -6.81 14.05
CA ASN A 44 7.09 -6.01 14.52
C ASN A 44 6.76 -4.51 14.68
N ARG A 45 5.48 -4.11 14.52
CA ARG A 45 5.01 -2.72 14.65
C ARG A 45 5.83 -1.71 13.82
N LEU A 46 6.23 -2.09 12.61
CA LEU A 46 7.11 -1.30 11.73
C LEU A 46 6.37 -0.23 10.91
N TYR A 47 5.18 0.14 11.36
CA TYR A 47 4.38 1.17 10.71
C TYR A 47 4.80 2.56 11.20
N SER A 48 5.41 3.35 10.32
CA SER A 48 5.78 4.73 10.62
C SER A 48 4.55 5.66 10.56
N LYS A 49 4.53 6.72 11.37
CA LYS A 49 3.45 7.72 11.40
C LYS A 49 3.51 8.62 10.15
N GLU A 50 4.72 8.87 9.66
CA GLU A 50 5.06 9.66 8.48
C GLU A 50 4.45 9.07 7.21
N SER A 51 4.23 7.75 7.16
CA SER A 51 3.52 7.10 6.05
C SER A 51 2.05 7.55 5.92
N SER A 52 1.45 8.13 6.96
CA SER A 52 0.05 8.58 6.94
C SER A 52 -0.10 9.90 6.20
N ILE A 53 -0.66 9.86 4.99
CA ILE A 53 -0.87 11.06 4.16
C ILE A 53 -2.27 11.63 4.32
N TYR A 54 -3.27 10.77 4.54
CA TYR A 54 -4.65 11.20 4.70
C TYR A 54 -5.39 10.44 5.79
N LYS A 55 -6.34 11.13 6.42
CA LYS A 55 -7.33 10.53 7.31
C LYS A 55 -8.67 11.24 7.11
N SER A 56 -9.70 10.46 6.81
CA SER A 56 -11.09 10.92 6.67
C SER A 56 -11.96 10.45 7.84
N SER A 57 -13.27 10.47 7.70
CA SER A 57 -14.22 9.77 8.58
C SER A 57 -14.40 8.29 8.23
N TYR A 58 -13.85 7.81 7.10
CA TYR A 58 -14.02 6.43 6.64
C TYR A 58 -12.75 5.61 6.69
N PHE A 59 -11.62 6.22 6.36
CA PHE A 59 -10.36 5.52 6.21
C PHE A 59 -9.14 6.40 6.50
N GLN A 60 -8.01 5.74 6.72
CA GLN A 60 -6.69 6.35 6.73
C GLN A 60 -5.91 5.84 5.52
N LEU A 61 -5.35 6.73 4.72
CA LEU A 61 -4.44 6.39 3.64
C LEU A 61 -3.00 6.50 4.13
N ARG A 62 -2.27 5.39 4.04
CA ARG A 62 -0.82 5.35 4.18
C ARG A 62 -0.17 5.12 2.84
N TYR A 63 0.85 5.89 2.54
CA TYR A 63 1.64 5.75 1.33
C TYR A 63 3.06 5.30 1.67
N TYR A 64 3.55 4.30 0.93
CA TYR A 64 4.93 3.85 1.04
C TYR A 64 5.62 4.05 -0.32
N PRO A 65 6.69 4.87 -0.38
CA PRO A 65 7.41 5.15 -1.62
C PRO A 65 8.18 3.92 -2.14
N PRO A 66 8.63 3.90 -3.42
CA PRO A 66 9.26 2.72 -4.03
C PRO A 66 10.49 2.18 -3.31
N ASN A 67 11.28 3.05 -2.67
CA ASN A 67 12.47 2.70 -1.88
C ASN A 67 12.17 2.14 -0.47
N HIS A 68 10.91 2.17 -0.03
CA HIS A 68 10.50 1.57 1.24
C HIS A 68 10.40 0.05 1.11
N PHE A 69 10.86 -0.70 2.12
CA PHE A 69 10.93 -2.17 2.02
C PHE A 69 9.59 -2.85 1.68
N ILE A 70 8.45 -2.33 2.19
CA ILE A 70 7.12 -2.84 1.83
C ILE A 70 6.87 -2.74 0.32
N SER A 71 7.26 -1.62 -0.28
CA SER A 71 7.07 -1.33 -1.70
C SER A 71 7.98 -2.17 -2.58
N ILE A 72 9.12 -2.63 -2.08
CA ILE A 72 9.99 -3.59 -2.79
C ILE A 72 9.24 -4.91 -3.04
N PHE A 73 8.34 -5.32 -2.14
CA PHE A 73 7.53 -6.54 -2.28
C PHE A 73 6.16 -6.30 -2.93
N ARG A 74 6.00 -5.21 -3.69
CA ARG A 74 4.78 -4.93 -4.44
C ARG A 74 4.59 -5.92 -5.59
N LYS A 75 3.36 -6.33 -5.85
CA LYS A 75 3.00 -7.25 -6.94
C LYS A 75 2.54 -6.53 -8.22
N SER A 76 2.48 -5.21 -8.20
CA SER A 76 2.13 -4.32 -9.32
C SER A 76 2.68 -2.91 -9.08
N LYS A 77 2.75 -2.10 -10.14
CA LYS A 77 3.10 -0.67 -10.10
C LYS A 77 1.89 0.16 -10.57
N PRO A 78 1.16 0.88 -9.71
CA PRO A 78 1.27 0.92 -8.25
C PRO A 78 0.66 -0.34 -7.59
N ALA A 79 0.89 -0.51 -6.29
CA ALA A 79 0.22 -1.53 -5.49
C ALA A 79 -0.80 -0.93 -4.53
N VAL A 80 -1.94 -1.61 -4.38
CA VAL A 80 -3.04 -1.18 -3.52
C VAL A 80 -3.34 -2.28 -2.51
N ASN A 81 -3.25 -1.92 -1.23
CA ASN A 81 -3.60 -2.79 -0.12
C ASN A 81 -4.77 -2.18 0.66
N ILE A 82 -5.84 -2.95 0.84
CA ILE A 82 -7.03 -2.51 1.58
C ILE A 82 -7.14 -3.39 2.81
N ARG A 83 -7.19 -2.74 3.97
CA ARG A 83 -7.31 -3.36 5.29
C ARG A 83 -8.55 -2.84 5.97
N PHE A 84 -9.22 -3.74 6.66
CA PHE A 84 -10.39 -3.42 7.46
C PHE A 84 -9.99 -3.54 8.92
N GLN A 85 -10.20 -2.48 9.70
CA GLN A 85 -9.90 -2.49 11.12
C GLN A 85 -10.79 -3.52 11.82
N HIS A 86 -10.20 -4.32 12.70
CA HIS A 86 -10.94 -5.32 13.48
C HIS A 86 -11.89 -4.60 14.45
N GLY A 87 -13.12 -5.10 14.57
CA GLY A 87 -14.15 -4.51 15.43
C GLY A 87 -15.03 -3.45 14.75
N VAL A 88 -14.77 -3.11 13.48
CA VAL A 88 -15.69 -2.27 12.70
C VAL A 88 -16.85 -3.15 12.24
N SER A 89 -17.95 -3.08 12.98
CA SER A 89 -19.21 -3.70 12.58
C SER A 89 -19.86 -2.85 11.47
N PHE A 90 -20.51 -3.49 10.50
CA PHE A 90 -21.43 -2.85 9.56
C PHE A 90 -22.50 -2.01 10.29
N LEU A 91 -22.74 -2.33 11.57
CA LEU A 91 -23.76 -1.73 12.40
C LEU A 91 -23.26 -0.54 13.24
N SER A 92 -21.99 -0.13 13.13
CA SER A 92 -21.45 0.97 13.96
C SER A 92 -22.15 2.31 13.72
N GLY A 93 -22.82 2.49 12.57
CA GLY A 93 -23.68 3.62 12.26
C GLY A 93 -25.18 3.29 12.13
N SER A 94 -25.58 2.05 12.39
CA SER A 94 -26.99 1.64 12.27
C SER A 94 -27.77 1.85 13.57
N SER A 95 -29.09 1.94 13.49
CA SER A 95 -29.95 2.11 14.67
C SER A 95 -29.78 0.97 15.67
N ARG A 96 -29.99 1.29 16.95
CA ARG A 96 -29.91 0.33 18.06
C ARG A 96 -30.79 -0.91 17.83
N TYR A 97 -31.95 -0.71 17.21
CA TYR A 97 -32.86 -1.78 16.78
C TYR A 97 -32.21 -2.77 15.80
N LEU A 98 -31.49 -2.28 14.78
CA LEU A 98 -30.78 -3.15 13.84
C LEU A 98 -29.61 -3.86 14.54
N GLN A 99 -28.91 -3.18 15.44
CA GLN A 99 -27.87 -3.81 16.26
C GLN A 99 -28.41 -4.99 17.08
N GLU A 100 -29.55 -4.79 17.75
CA GLU A 100 -30.19 -5.80 18.60
C GLU A 100 -30.81 -6.96 17.78
N LEU A 101 -31.45 -6.66 16.65
CA LEU A 101 -32.06 -7.66 15.76
C LEU A 101 -31.02 -8.60 15.12
N TYR A 102 -29.85 -8.07 14.77
CA TYR A 102 -28.74 -8.87 14.25
C TYR A 102 -27.99 -9.63 15.37
N ALA A 103 -27.89 -9.08 16.58
CA ALA A 103 -27.30 -9.77 17.73
C ALA A 103 -28.11 -11.00 18.17
N GLN A 104 -29.44 -10.95 18.05
CA GLN A 104 -30.33 -12.08 18.32
C GLN A 104 -30.23 -13.19 17.27
N ARG A 105 -29.82 -12.85 16.05
CA ARG A 105 -29.65 -13.79 14.94
C ARG A 105 -28.16 -14.07 14.74
N LYS A 106 -27.53 -14.78 15.68
CA LYS A 106 -26.09 -15.16 15.63
C LYS A 106 -25.70 -15.89 14.32
N SER A 107 -26.64 -16.58 13.67
CA SER A 107 -26.47 -17.21 12.34
C SER A 107 -26.61 -16.24 11.15
N ILE A 108 -27.17 -15.05 11.39
CA ILE A 108 -27.29 -13.92 10.46
C ILE A 108 -26.26 -12.82 10.82
N VAL A 109 -25.20 -13.16 11.57
CA VAL A 109 -23.93 -12.42 11.56
C VAL A 109 -23.01 -13.12 10.57
N PRO A 110 -23.12 -12.85 9.26
CA PRO A 110 -22.75 -13.85 8.27
C PRO A 110 -21.39 -13.51 7.67
N SER A 111 -20.86 -14.50 6.97
CA SER A 111 -20.33 -14.41 5.60
C SER A 111 -20.56 -13.09 4.81
N SER A 112 -21.59 -12.28 5.09
CA SER A 112 -21.83 -10.92 4.57
C SER A 112 -20.69 -9.93 4.76
N PHE A 113 -19.91 -9.99 5.86
CA PHE A 113 -18.74 -9.11 5.99
C PHE A 113 -17.70 -9.39 4.91
N ALA A 114 -17.58 -10.63 4.43
CA ALA A 114 -16.66 -10.95 3.34
C ALA A 114 -17.15 -10.39 2.01
N VAL A 115 -18.46 -10.48 1.74
CA VAL A 115 -19.10 -9.92 0.54
C VAL A 115 -18.94 -8.39 0.53
N TRP A 116 -19.32 -7.70 1.60
CA TRP A 116 -19.17 -6.25 1.71
C TRP A 116 -17.72 -5.79 1.60
N ARG A 117 -16.79 -6.45 2.28
CA ARG A 117 -15.35 -6.15 2.15
C ARG A 117 -14.88 -6.37 0.72
N ARG A 118 -15.33 -7.43 0.04
CA ARG A 118 -15.00 -7.70 -1.37
C ARG A 118 -15.56 -6.61 -2.27
N THR A 119 -16.85 -6.28 -2.16
CA THR A 119 -17.51 -5.23 -2.94
C THR A 119 -16.82 -3.88 -2.74
N LEU A 120 -16.56 -3.49 -1.49
CA LEU A 120 -15.87 -2.24 -1.20
C LEU A 120 -14.42 -2.27 -1.69
N THR A 121 -13.72 -3.41 -1.58
CA THR A 121 -12.35 -3.57 -2.11
C THR A 121 -12.31 -3.35 -3.62
N VAL A 122 -13.26 -3.93 -4.36
CA VAL A 122 -13.37 -3.73 -5.80
C VAL A 122 -13.64 -2.26 -6.10
N LYS A 123 -14.63 -1.67 -5.43
CA LYS A 123 -15.01 -0.27 -5.64
C LYS A 123 -13.86 0.72 -5.36
N ILE A 124 -13.16 0.56 -4.23
CA ILE A 124 -11.98 1.40 -3.91
C ILE A 124 -10.91 1.26 -4.99
N LYS A 125 -10.65 0.03 -5.48
CA LYS A 125 -9.65 -0.19 -6.53
C LYS A 125 -10.05 0.46 -7.84
N ASP A 126 -11.31 0.38 -8.23
CA ASP A 126 -11.79 0.96 -9.47
C ASP A 126 -11.67 2.50 -9.41
N ILE A 127 -12.15 3.14 -8.34
CA ILE A 127 -11.97 4.59 -8.10
C ILE A 127 -10.49 4.99 -8.07
N PHE A 128 -9.67 4.18 -7.40
CA PHE A 128 -8.24 4.42 -7.31
C PHE A 128 -7.59 4.44 -8.68
N VAL A 129 -7.88 3.43 -9.51
CA VAL A 129 -7.27 3.27 -10.82
C VAL A 129 -7.65 4.46 -11.71
N ASP A 130 -8.94 4.80 -11.76
CA ASP A 130 -9.44 5.92 -12.55
C ASP A 130 -8.76 7.24 -12.17
N GLU A 131 -8.69 7.54 -10.87
CA GLU A 131 -8.10 8.78 -10.38
C GLU A 131 -6.57 8.79 -10.56
N TRP A 132 -5.91 7.67 -10.34
CA TRP A 132 -4.46 7.56 -10.50
C TRP A 132 -4.03 7.75 -11.96
N TYR A 133 -4.81 7.26 -12.93
CA TYR A 133 -4.59 7.56 -14.35
C TYR A 133 -4.81 9.04 -14.67
N LYS A 134 -5.90 9.65 -14.17
CA LYS A 134 -6.18 11.08 -14.37
C LYS A 134 -5.05 11.98 -13.86
N LEU A 135 -4.43 11.59 -12.74
CA LEU A 135 -3.29 12.28 -12.14
C LEU A 135 -1.94 11.94 -12.82
N GLY A 136 -1.94 11.31 -13.99
CA GLY A 136 -0.73 11.06 -14.78
C GLY A 136 0.16 9.93 -14.25
N GLY A 137 -0.40 8.98 -13.50
CA GLY A 137 0.39 7.90 -12.90
C GLY A 137 1.18 7.05 -13.90
N THR A 138 0.64 6.79 -15.10
CA THR A 138 1.34 6.05 -16.16
C THR A 138 2.63 6.73 -16.57
N LYS A 139 2.56 8.05 -16.80
CA LYS A 139 3.72 8.88 -17.12
C LYS A 139 4.77 8.77 -16.02
N SER A 140 4.35 8.84 -14.74
CA SER A 140 5.27 8.67 -13.61
C SER A 140 5.98 7.30 -13.60
N VAL A 141 5.26 6.21 -13.91
CA VAL A 141 5.86 4.87 -13.96
C VAL A 141 6.81 4.73 -15.14
N ASP A 142 6.42 5.23 -16.31
CA ASP A 142 7.24 5.17 -17.53
C ASP A 142 8.53 5.98 -17.39
N GLU A 143 8.44 7.19 -16.82
CA GLU A 143 9.61 8.04 -16.52
C GLU A 143 10.52 7.39 -15.47
N ALA A 144 9.94 6.81 -14.43
CA ALA A 144 10.71 6.06 -13.42
C ALA A 144 11.42 4.84 -14.00
N ASN A 145 10.81 4.14 -14.96
CA ASN A 145 11.44 3.01 -15.64
C ASN A 145 12.56 3.46 -16.61
N LYS A 146 12.42 4.63 -17.25
CA LYS A 146 13.43 5.20 -18.16
C LYS A 146 14.65 5.76 -17.42
N LEU A 147 14.42 6.55 -16.38
CA LEU A 147 15.48 7.25 -15.63
C LEU A 147 16.08 6.38 -14.50
N GLY A 148 15.36 5.32 -14.11
CA GLY A 148 15.58 4.61 -12.86
C GLY A 148 14.88 5.30 -11.69
N GLU A 149 14.29 4.50 -10.79
CA GLU A 149 13.48 5.00 -9.67
C GLU A 149 14.24 6.01 -8.79
N GLU A 150 15.54 5.82 -8.58
CA GLU A 150 16.37 6.73 -7.78
C GLU A 150 16.53 8.13 -8.41
N ALA A 151 16.75 8.20 -9.74
CA ALA A 151 16.90 9.48 -10.42
C ALA A 151 15.56 10.21 -10.53
N PHE A 152 14.49 9.46 -10.80
CA PHE A 152 13.13 10.01 -10.85
C PHE A 152 12.70 10.64 -9.52
N MET A 153 12.99 10.00 -8.39
CA MET A 153 12.65 10.54 -7.07
C MET A 153 13.44 11.80 -6.68
N LYS A 154 14.51 12.16 -7.40
CA LYS A 154 15.26 13.42 -7.20
C LYS A 154 14.64 14.60 -7.96
N GLN A 155 13.77 14.33 -8.94
CA GLN A 155 13.06 15.37 -9.67
C GLN A 155 11.88 15.88 -8.84
N ASP A 156 11.43 17.10 -9.13
CA ASP A 156 10.16 17.54 -8.56
C ASP A 156 9.00 16.81 -9.25
N GLY A 157 8.39 15.89 -8.53
CA GLY A 157 7.24 15.08 -8.97
C GLY A 157 5.92 15.57 -8.37
N SER A 158 5.83 16.86 -8.06
CA SER A 158 4.59 17.47 -7.56
C SER A 158 3.50 17.44 -8.62
N ASN A 159 2.25 17.29 -8.18
CA ASN A 159 1.04 17.20 -9.02
C ASN A 159 0.93 15.99 -9.95
N ILE A 160 1.79 14.97 -9.79
CA ILE A 160 1.69 13.70 -10.52
C ILE A 160 1.47 12.55 -9.53
N ALA A 161 0.59 11.61 -9.88
CA ALA A 161 0.38 10.39 -9.13
C ALA A 161 1.65 9.53 -9.10
N LYS A 162 1.99 9.01 -7.92
CA LYS A 162 3.28 8.37 -7.67
C LYS A 162 3.17 6.85 -7.66
N ASP A 163 4.22 6.16 -8.10
CA ASP A 163 4.37 4.72 -7.86
C ASP A 163 4.63 4.44 -6.37
N GLY A 164 4.35 3.22 -5.91
CA GLY A 164 4.53 2.80 -4.53
C GLY A 164 3.38 1.93 -4.04
N VAL A 165 3.22 1.87 -2.71
CA VAL A 165 2.12 1.13 -2.08
C VAL A 165 1.15 2.11 -1.42
N TYR A 166 -0.09 2.05 -1.85
CA TYR A 166 -1.23 2.75 -1.24
C TYR A 166 -1.96 1.78 -0.32
N MET A 167 -1.90 2.04 0.98
CA MET A 167 -2.55 1.23 2.00
C MET A 167 -3.73 1.97 2.61
N PHE A 168 -4.93 1.53 2.25
CA PHE A 168 -6.18 2.01 2.83
C PHE A 168 -6.50 1.20 4.08
N GLN A 169 -6.62 1.88 5.22
CA GLN A 169 -7.13 1.31 6.46
C GLN A 169 -8.54 1.82 6.69
N ILE A 170 -9.53 1.00 6.34
CA ILE A 170 -10.96 1.30 6.47
C ILE A 170 -11.38 1.09 7.93
N PHE A 171 -11.99 2.11 8.51
CA PHE A 171 -12.55 2.06 9.87
C PHE A 171 -14.04 2.36 9.94
N ASN A 172 -14.67 2.92 8.89
CA ASN A 172 -16.13 2.99 8.76
C ASN A 172 -16.55 2.59 7.34
N TYR A 173 -17.64 1.82 7.22
CA TYR A 173 -18.18 1.42 5.93
C TYR A 173 -19.13 2.50 5.41
N PRO A 174 -19.01 2.92 4.14
CA PRO A 174 -20.01 3.77 3.53
C PRO A 174 -21.30 2.97 3.27
N ASP A 175 -22.41 3.68 3.27
CA ASP A 175 -23.74 3.22 2.87
C ASP A 175 -24.17 3.97 1.59
N PRO A 176 -25.31 3.59 0.96
CA PRO A 176 -25.74 4.24 -0.28
C PRO A 176 -25.94 5.76 -0.18
N SER A 177 -26.29 6.30 0.99
CA SER A 177 -26.55 7.73 1.18
C SER A 177 -25.27 8.58 1.23
N ASN A 178 -24.13 7.97 1.57
CA ASN A 178 -22.86 8.66 1.75
C ASN A 178 -21.74 8.12 0.86
N MET A 179 -22.11 7.28 -0.11
CA MET A 179 -21.18 6.65 -1.03
C MET A 179 -20.42 7.68 -1.86
N ASP A 180 -21.10 8.69 -2.41
CA ASP A 180 -20.46 9.72 -3.25
C ASP A 180 -19.38 10.48 -2.48
N ARG A 181 -19.68 10.85 -1.24
CA ARG A 181 -18.72 11.46 -0.31
C ARG A 181 -17.53 10.54 -0.06
N PHE A 182 -17.75 9.25 0.13
CA PHE A 182 -16.65 8.28 0.29
C PHE A 182 -15.75 8.22 -0.96
N GLU A 183 -16.32 8.29 -2.16
CA GLU A 183 -15.52 8.33 -3.39
C GLU A 183 -14.69 9.62 -3.51
N GLU A 184 -15.29 10.78 -3.21
CA GLU A 184 -14.59 12.07 -3.17
C GLU A 184 -13.41 12.05 -2.19
N GLU A 185 -13.61 11.45 -1.01
CA GLU A 185 -12.57 11.29 0.00
C GLU A 185 -11.40 10.43 -0.52
N ILE A 186 -11.66 9.38 -1.31
CA ILE A 186 -10.61 8.60 -1.99
C ILE A 186 -9.85 9.47 -3.00
N ARG A 187 -10.58 10.19 -3.86
CA ARG A 187 -9.96 11.06 -4.88
C ARG A 187 -9.08 12.13 -4.24
N LYS A 188 -9.58 12.79 -3.20
CA LYS A 188 -8.85 13.77 -2.39
C LYS A 188 -7.60 13.17 -1.75
N ALA A 189 -7.68 11.95 -1.23
CA ALA A 189 -6.53 11.25 -0.65
C ALA A 189 -5.40 11.06 -1.68
N LEU A 190 -5.75 10.66 -2.91
CA LEU A 190 -4.81 10.46 -4.01
C LEU A 190 -4.24 11.80 -4.51
N GLY A 191 -5.09 12.81 -4.64
CA GLY A 191 -4.67 14.16 -4.98
C GLY A 191 -3.64 14.73 -4.01
N MET A 192 -3.71 14.42 -2.71
CA MET A 192 -2.68 14.87 -1.76
C MET A 192 -1.36 14.13 -1.89
N VAL A 193 -1.37 12.84 -2.22
CA VAL A 193 -0.12 12.11 -2.53
C VAL A 193 0.51 12.69 -3.80
N ALA A 194 -0.31 13.00 -4.80
CA ALA A 194 0.15 13.61 -6.05
C ALA A 194 0.74 15.01 -5.82
N LYS A 195 0.07 15.87 -5.06
CA LYS A 195 0.53 17.24 -4.76
C LYS A 195 1.88 17.30 -4.04
N LYS A 196 2.17 16.36 -3.13
CA LYS A 196 3.41 16.38 -2.37
C LYS A 196 4.62 16.10 -3.24
N SER A 197 5.71 16.84 -3.06
CA SER A 197 6.99 16.49 -3.66
C SER A 197 7.60 15.24 -2.99
N TRP A 198 8.58 14.60 -3.64
CA TRP A 198 9.30 13.48 -3.03
C TRP A 198 9.99 13.88 -1.72
N ASN A 199 10.56 15.08 -1.64
CA ASN A 199 11.19 15.59 -0.42
C ASN A 199 10.19 15.70 0.74
N GLU A 200 8.97 16.16 0.48
CA GLU A 200 7.92 16.22 1.49
C GLU A 200 7.44 14.84 1.92
N LEU A 201 7.38 13.88 1.00
CA LEU A 201 7.02 12.49 1.29
C LEU A 201 8.10 11.75 2.07
N PHE A 202 9.35 12.20 2.02
CA PHE A 202 10.49 11.61 2.73
C PHE A 202 10.83 12.29 4.05
N LYS A 203 10.22 13.44 4.35
CA LYS A 203 10.52 14.23 5.54
C LYS A 203 10.24 13.42 6.81
N SER A 204 11.27 13.23 7.64
CA SER A 204 11.14 12.69 9.00
C SER A 204 10.91 13.82 10.00
N GLN A 205 10.38 13.48 11.19
CA GLN A 205 10.40 14.39 12.34
C GLN A 205 11.81 14.51 12.95
N ALA A 206 12.68 13.51 12.73
CA ALA A 206 14.07 13.54 13.19
C ALA A 206 14.95 14.38 12.25
N LYS A 207 15.85 15.20 12.82
CA LYS A 207 16.80 16.00 12.03
C LYS A 207 17.71 15.09 11.19
N ASN A 208 17.84 15.43 9.91
CA ASN A 208 18.83 14.90 8.95
C ASN A 208 18.68 13.43 8.50
N LYS A 209 17.53 12.78 8.67
CA LYS A 209 17.25 11.46 8.06
C LYS A 209 15.87 11.41 7.42
N ASN A 210 15.76 10.63 6.35
CA ASN A 210 14.49 10.29 5.74
C ASN A 210 13.84 9.13 6.53
N TRP A 211 12.54 9.24 6.85
CA TRP A 211 11.84 8.22 7.65
C TRP A 211 11.89 6.82 7.00
N VAL A 212 11.94 6.75 5.67
CA VAL A 212 12.09 5.50 4.92
C VAL A 212 13.41 4.82 5.26
N GLU A 213 14.49 5.59 5.36
CA GLU A 213 15.80 5.04 5.68
C GLU A 213 15.89 4.59 7.13
N GLU A 214 15.24 5.32 8.04
CA GLU A 214 15.13 4.94 9.44
C GLU A 214 14.37 3.61 9.60
N VAL A 215 13.22 3.49 8.94
CA VAL A 215 12.41 2.26 9.00
C VAL A 215 13.14 1.11 8.33
N ASN A 216 13.73 1.32 7.16
CA ASN A 216 14.54 0.30 6.49
C ASN A 216 15.71 -0.14 7.38
N GLY A 217 16.36 0.80 8.09
CA GLY A 217 17.47 0.52 9.00
C GLY A 217 17.08 -0.34 10.21
N LYS A 218 15.84 -0.24 10.68
CA LYS A 218 15.29 -1.04 11.80
C LYS A 218 14.95 -2.49 11.42
N LEU A 219 15.07 -2.86 10.14
CA LEU A 219 14.69 -4.20 9.69
C LEU A 219 15.67 -5.27 10.16
N ASN A 220 15.13 -6.28 10.86
CA ASN A 220 15.79 -7.57 11.01
C ASN A 220 15.63 -8.39 9.72
N ILE A 221 16.59 -8.23 8.81
CA ILE A 221 16.60 -8.90 7.50
C ILE A 221 16.63 -10.43 7.65
N GLY A 222 17.33 -10.95 8.68
CA GLY A 222 17.41 -12.39 8.95
C GLY A 222 16.03 -12.97 9.27
N MET A 223 15.29 -12.34 10.19
CA MET A 223 13.93 -12.75 10.54
C MET A 223 12.96 -12.63 9.37
N LEU A 224 13.01 -11.53 8.61
CA LEU A 224 12.15 -11.36 7.44
C LEU A 224 12.44 -12.45 6.39
N ASN A 225 13.71 -12.74 6.10
CA ASN A 225 14.08 -13.79 5.17
C ASN A 225 13.70 -15.20 5.66
N ALA A 226 13.74 -15.45 6.97
CA ALA A 226 13.25 -16.69 7.55
C ALA A 226 11.73 -16.84 7.34
N ALA A 227 10.96 -15.77 7.59
CA ALA A 227 9.52 -15.75 7.35
C ALA A 227 9.16 -15.94 5.86
N LEU A 228 9.91 -15.30 4.95
CA LEU A 228 9.75 -15.47 3.51
C LEU A 228 10.04 -16.92 3.08
N ARG A 229 11.08 -17.54 3.64
CA ARG A 229 11.44 -18.94 3.36
C ARG A 229 10.38 -19.92 3.87
N PHE A 230 9.88 -19.71 5.09
CA PHE A 230 8.82 -20.54 5.67
C PHE A 230 7.58 -20.56 4.77
N GLU A 231 7.23 -19.41 4.21
CA GLU A 231 6.10 -19.24 3.28
C GLU A 231 6.45 -19.54 1.82
N ARG A 232 7.61 -20.16 1.57
CA ARG A 232 8.12 -20.56 0.25
C ARG A 232 8.15 -19.42 -0.78
N VAL A 233 8.36 -18.19 -0.33
CA VAL A 233 8.54 -17.05 -1.23
C VAL A 233 9.92 -17.18 -1.89
N PRO A 234 10.04 -17.17 -3.23
CA PRO A 234 11.29 -17.48 -3.94
C PRO A 234 12.30 -16.31 -3.94
N TYR A 235 12.17 -15.37 -3.01
CA TYR A 235 12.99 -14.16 -2.92
C TYR A 235 13.47 -13.94 -1.49
N ARG A 236 14.68 -13.37 -1.37
CA ARG A 236 15.23 -12.86 -0.13
C ARG A 236 15.57 -11.38 -0.25
N LEU A 237 15.37 -10.64 0.83
CA LEU A 237 15.82 -9.26 0.97
C LEU A 237 17.31 -9.23 1.27
N ILE A 238 18.07 -8.41 0.56
CA ILE A 238 19.49 -8.16 0.79
C ILE A 238 19.76 -6.66 0.92
N ARG A 239 20.81 -6.30 1.66
CA ARG A 239 21.35 -4.92 1.66
C ARG A 239 22.16 -4.74 0.39
N LYS A 240 21.96 -3.61 -0.30
CA LYS A 240 22.82 -3.23 -1.42
C LYS A 240 24.08 -2.60 -0.81
N THR A 241 25.23 -3.24 -1.01
CA THR A 241 26.56 -2.67 -0.79
C THR A 241 26.83 -1.58 -1.82
#